data_AF-A0A3B4EHH6-F1
#
_entry.id   AF-A0A3B4EHH6-F1
#
_cell.length_a   1.000
_cell.length_b   1.000
_cell.length_c   1.000
_cell.angle_alpha   90.00
_cell.angle_beta   90.00
_cell.angle_gamma   90.00
#
_symmetry.space_group_name_H-M   'P 1'
#
loop_
_entity.id
_entity.type
_entity.pdbx_description
1 polymer ?
#
loop_
_entity_poly.entity_id
_entity_poly.type
_entity_poly.pdbx_seq_one_letter_code
_entity_poly.pdbx_strand_id
1 'polypeptide(L)'
;MRKKMAKIDKEKDHLEQELQKYRSFYGDLDSPHPKGEAGGPPTTRESELKLRLRLVEEEANILGRKIVELEVENRGLRAELDNLRGSESSPEGAAGAERGGAREQGAELSELRQQLQLVEDEAELLRRNLADVEEQNRRVTGELNKLRFKEGWRHGSSSSASGGGALQEELKAARLQINDLSGKVMQLQYENRVLLSNMQRYEPTTTHLDSEAESEGAGAAGGGGERAGRRGSDDDSSSRLPPHRKREGPVGGESDSEEVRSPRGPPLYSSDPGRFLPRSLRERQQMMDVQAEAERLGRTIDRLITDTGSIMAEARMFVANGDPFRRGDEGDDAGRVREHELLFRINAQMKSFRKELQGFIDRLELPRPEERRSEEPLRVTLLSRRSSCGSVQDASSSH
;
A
#
# COMPACT_ATOMS: atom_id res chain seq x y z
N MET A 1 37.88 -127.32 -14.33
CA MET A 1 38.39 -125.92 -14.37
C MET A 1 37.95 -125.16 -15.62
N ARG A 2 38.52 -125.39 -16.83
CA ARG A 2 38.26 -124.56 -18.05
C ARG A 2 36.79 -124.13 -18.28
N LYS A 3 35.81 -125.05 -18.22
CA LYS A 3 34.36 -124.73 -18.38
C LYS A 3 33.77 -123.81 -17.29
N LYS A 4 34.37 -123.73 -16.10
CA LYS A 4 33.98 -122.77 -15.04
C LYS A 4 34.58 -121.38 -15.30
N MET A 5 35.84 -121.30 -15.72
CA MET A 5 36.48 -120.03 -16.14
C MET A 5 35.67 -119.40 -17.27
N ALA A 6 35.45 -120.11 -18.37
CA ALA A 6 34.65 -119.62 -19.51
C ALA A 6 33.14 -119.37 -19.23
N LYS A 7 32.68 -119.55 -17.98
CA LYS A 7 31.39 -119.07 -17.48
C LYS A 7 31.58 -117.79 -16.66
N ILE A 8 32.52 -117.79 -15.72
CA ILE A 8 32.94 -116.60 -14.95
C ILE A 8 33.38 -115.46 -15.87
N ASP A 9 34.15 -115.75 -16.92
CA ASP A 9 34.61 -114.76 -17.90
C ASP A 9 33.40 -114.09 -18.60
N LYS A 10 32.39 -114.86 -18.99
CA LYS A 10 31.15 -114.35 -19.60
C LYS A 10 30.27 -113.59 -18.61
N GLU A 11 30.25 -114.02 -17.35
CA GLU A 11 29.52 -113.35 -16.27
C GLU A 11 30.19 -112.03 -15.91
N LYS A 12 31.53 -111.97 -15.93
CA LYS A 12 32.32 -110.73 -15.85
C LYS A 12 32.03 -109.81 -17.03
N ASP A 13 32.15 -110.28 -18.28
CA ASP A 13 31.89 -109.47 -19.48
C ASP A 13 30.46 -108.91 -19.49
N HIS A 14 29.49 -109.66 -18.98
CA HIS A 14 28.10 -109.24 -18.83
C HIS A 14 27.94 -108.15 -17.75
N LEU A 15 28.55 -108.34 -16.57
CA LEU A 15 28.51 -107.36 -15.48
C LEU A 15 29.27 -106.07 -15.83
N GLU A 16 30.36 -106.16 -16.57
CA GLU A 16 31.09 -105.00 -17.09
C GLU A 16 30.25 -104.23 -18.12
N GLN A 17 29.50 -104.91 -18.99
CA GLN A 17 28.54 -104.25 -19.89
C GLN A 17 27.37 -103.60 -19.15
N GLU A 18 26.91 -104.17 -18.03
CA GLU A 18 25.88 -103.53 -17.19
C GLU A 18 26.44 -102.32 -16.44
N LEU A 19 27.63 -102.42 -15.85
CA LEU A 19 28.32 -101.27 -15.25
C LEU A 19 28.58 -100.16 -16.28
N GLN A 20 28.95 -100.50 -17.52
CA GLN A 20 29.10 -99.53 -18.62
C GLN A 20 27.77 -98.81 -18.92
N LYS A 21 26.64 -99.53 -18.91
CA LYS A 21 25.29 -98.96 -19.11
C LYS A 21 24.90 -98.05 -17.94
N TYR A 22 25.05 -98.51 -16.69
CA TYR A 22 24.75 -97.70 -15.50
C TYR A 22 25.60 -96.42 -15.46
N ARG A 23 26.91 -96.50 -15.76
CA ARG A 23 27.80 -95.33 -15.93
C ARG A 23 27.30 -94.38 -17.02
N SER A 24 26.84 -94.90 -18.15
CA SER A 24 26.32 -94.07 -19.25
C SER A 24 24.99 -93.36 -18.93
N PHE A 25 24.18 -93.92 -18.02
CA PHE A 25 22.90 -93.34 -17.58
C PHE A 25 23.02 -92.38 -16.40
N TYR A 26 23.95 -92.64 -15.46
CA TYR A 26 24.01 -91.96 -14.16
C TYR A 26 25.36 -91.26 -13.87
N GLY A 27 26.33 -91.36 -14.76
CA GLY A 27 27.71 -90.87 -14.54
C GLY A 27 28.59 -91.88 -13.80
N ASP A 28 29.88 -91.56 -13.66
CA ASP A 28 30.85 -92.39 -12.94
C ASP A 28 31.16 -91.80 -11.55
N LEU A 29 31.14 -92.65 -10.52
CA LEU A 29 31.04 -92.21 -9.12
C LEU A 29 32.39 -91.90 -8.44
N ASP A 30 33.51 -92.33 -9.03
CA ASP A 30 34.86 -91.99 -8.55
C ASP A 30 35.28 -90.54 -8.92
N SER A 31 34.39 -89.76 -9.55
CA SER A 31 34.59 -88.32 -9.77
C SER A 31 34.25 -87.52 -8.50
N PRO A 32 35.19 -86.75 -7.90
CA PRO A 32 34.97 -86.20 -6.57
C PRO A 32 34.02 -84.99 -6.54
N HIS A 33 32.88 -85.22 -5.85
CA HIS A 33 32.13 -84.31 -4.97
C HIS A 33 30.81 -83.60 -5.43
N PRO A 34 29.86 -83.39 -4.49
CA PRO A 34 28.42 -83.30 -4.79
C PRO A 34 27.84 -81.87 -4.60
N LYS A 35 26.51 -81.79 -4.43
CA LYS A 35 25.63 -80.65 -4.07
C LYS A 35 24.94 -79.88 -5.20
N GLY A 36 23.62 -79.73 -5.06
CA GLY A 36 22.80 -78.63 -5.61
C GLY A 36 22.20 -78.85 -6.99
N GLU A 37 20.90 -79.21 -7.02
CA GLU A 37 19.82 -78.96 -8.01
C GLU A 37 20.03 -79.14 -9.53
N ALA A 38 21.24 -79.00 -10.07
CA ALA A 38 21.54 -79.14 -11.50
C ALA A 38 21.51 -80.62 -11.93
N GLY A 39 20.31 -81.11 -12.26
CA GLY A 39 20.08 -82.45 -12.80
C GLY A 39 20.55 -82.60 -14.25
N GLY A 40 21.88 -82.55 -14.48
CA GLY A 40 22.49 -82.68 -15.80
C GLY A 40 23.94 -83.15 -15.77
N PRO A 41 24.56 -83.36 -16.94
CA PRO A 41 25.96 -83.81 -17.04
C PRO A 41 26.93 -82.89 -16.29
N PRO A 42 28.08 -83.39 -15.79
CA PRO A 42 29.01 -82.60 -14.98
C PRO A 42 29.50 -81.34 -15.69
N THR A 43 29.70 -81.40 -17.01
CA THR A 43 30.06 -80.23 -17.85
C THR A 43 28.98 -79.14 -17.87
N THR A 44 27.70 -79.54 -17.80
CA THR A 44 26.56 -78.60 -17.73
C THR A 44 26.51 -77.94 -16.36
N ARG A 45 26.60 -78.74 -15.29
CA ARG A 45 26.69 -78.26 -13.89
C ARG A 45 27.87 -77.31 -13.69
N GLU A 46 29.03 -77.60 -14.26
CA GLU A 46 30.18 -76.69 -14.28
C GLU A 46 29.89 -75.36 -14.99
N SER A 47 29.24 -75.40 -16.17
CA SER A 47 28.92 -74.18 -16.92
C SER A 47 27.92 -73.29 -16.18
N GLU A 48 26.94 -73.89 -15.51
CA GLU A 48 25.94 -73.19 -14.72
C GLU A 48 26.57 -72.56 -13.46
N LEU A 49 27.41 -73.30 -12.74
CA LEU A 49 28.12 -72.77 -11.57
C LEU A 49 29.08 -71.63 -11.95
N LYS A 50 29.75 -71.72 -13.10
CA LYS A 50 30.59 -70.64 -13.65
C LYS A 50 29.76 -69.40 -14.03
N LEU A 51 28.53 -69.57 -14.52
CA LEU A 51 27.61 -68.46 -14.79
C LEU A 51 27.10 -67.82 -13.48
N ARG A 52 26.64 -68.63 -12.52
CA ARG A 52 26.20 -68.15 -11.19
C ARG A 52 27.32 -67.38 -10.47
N LEU A 53 28.56 -67.86 -10.54
CA LEU A 53 29.73 -67.17 -9.98
C LEU A 53 29.95 -65.79 -10.64
N ARG A 54 29.95 -65.72 -11.98
CA ARG A 54 30.09 -64.45 -12.72
C ARG A 54 29.00 -63.45 -12.39
N LEU A 55 27.75 -63.88 -12.25
CA LEU A 55 26.65 -62.99 -11.87
C LEU A 55 26.87 -62.40 -10.48
N VAL A 56 27.32 -63.19 -9.49
CA VAL A 56 27.66 -62.69 -8.15
C VAL A 56 28.89 -61.77 -8.18
N GLU A 57 29.89 -62.06 -9.02
CA GLU A 57 31.04 -61.17 -9.25
C GLU A 57 30.59 -59.84 -9.90
N GLU A 58 29.68 -59.86 -10.87
CA GLU A 58 29.13 -58.68 -11.54
C GLU A 58 28.25 -57.84 -10.59
N GLU A 59 27.38 -58.48 -9.80
CA GLU A 59 26.60 -57.83 -8.73
C GLU A 59 27.51 -57.17 -7.68
N ALA A 60 28.53 -57.87 -7.18
CA ALA A 60 29.51 -57.31 -6.24
C ALA A 60 30.27 -56.12 -6.85
N ASN A 61 30.62 -56.18 -8.13
CA ASN A 61 31.25 -55.07 -8.85
C ASN A 61 30.31 -53.86 -9.06
N ILE A 62 29.01 -54.09 -9.27
CA ILE A 62 28.00 -53.01 -9.36
C ILE A 62 27.80 -52.36 -7.99
N LEU A 63 27.61 -53.16 -6.95
CA LEU A 63 27.46 -52.68 -5.57
C LEU A 63 28.70 -51.95 -5.07
N GLY A 64 29.91 -52.46 -5.37
CA GLY A 64 31.17 -51.79 -5.04
C GLY A 64 31.29 -50.40 -5.67
N ARG A 65 30.86 -50.23 -6.92
CA ARG A 65 30.79 -48.89 -7.56
C ARG A 65 29.75 -48.00 -6.87
N LYS A 66 28.55 -48.52 -6.55
CA LYS A 66 27.50 -47.71 -5.91
C LYS A 66 27.85 -47.29 -4.48
N ILE A 67 28.61 -48.11 -3.74
CA ILE A 67 29.15 -47.74 -2.42
C ILE A 67 30.10 -46.54 -2.56
N VAL A 68 31.05 -46.58 -3.50
CA VAL A 68 32.00 -45.46 -3.71
C VAL A 68 31.27 -44.18 -4.17
N GLU A 69 30.27 -44.31 -5.04
CA GLU A 69 29.44 -43.18 -5.47
C GLU A 69 28.70 -42.54 -4.28
N LEU A 70 27.98 -43.34 -3.47
CA LEU A 70 27.25 -42.88 -2.29
C LEU A 70 28.18 -42.35 -1.18
N GLU A 71 29.41 -42.86 -1.08
CA GLU A 71 30.43 -42.32 -0.18
C GLU A 71 30.94 -40.95 -0.63
N VAL A 72 31.16 -40.74 -1.93
CA VAL A 72 31.57 -39.43 -2.47
C VAL A 72 30.43 -38.42 -2.32
N GLU A 73 29.19 -38.82 -2.60
CA GLU A 73 27.99 -38.02 -2.36
C GLU A 73 27.85 -37.66 -0.86
N ASN A 74 28.01 -38.63 0.05
CA ASN A 74 28.00 -38.36 1.49
C ASN A 74 29.12 -37.41 1.94
N ARG A 75 30.31 -37.48 1.33
CA ARG A 75 31.41 -36.54 1.64
C ARG A 75 31.11 -35.14 1.12
N GLY A 76 30.50 -35.02 -0.07
CA GLY A 76 30.01 -33.76 -0.63
C GLY A 76 28.94 -33.11 0.25
N LEU A 77 27.86 -33.83 0.54
CA LEU A 77 26.76 -33.35 1.39
C LEU A 77 27.22 -32.98 2.81
N ARG A 78 28.22 -33.68 3.36
CA ARG A 78 28.85 -33.29 4.64
C ARG A 78 29.62 -31.99 4.53
N ALA A 79 30.41 -31.79 3.46
CA ALA A 79 31.11 -30.53 3.23
C ALA A 79 30.12 -29.36 3.00
N GLU A 80 29.00 -29.59 2.31
CA GLU A 80 27.93 -28.59 2.17
C GLU A 80 27.28 -28.24 3.52
N LEU A 81 26.98 -29.25 4.35
CA LEU A 81 26.47 -29.03 5.71
C LEU A 81 27.48 -28.31 6.61
N ASP A 82 28.76 -28.66 6.55
CA ASP A 82 29.82 -28.01 7.32
C ASP A 82 30.10 -26.57 6.82
N ASN A 83 29.92 -26.28 5.53
CA ASN A 83 29.98 -24.92 4.98
C ASN A 83 28.82 -24.06 5.49
N LEU A 84 27.58 -24.57 5.40
CA LEU A 84 26.39 -23.87 5.91
C LEU A 84 26.50 -23.64 7.42
N ARG A 85 26.88 -24.68 8.16
CA ARG A 85 27.08 -24.61 9.62
C ARG A 85 28.22 -23.67 9.99
N GLY A 86 29.32 -23.66 9.23
CA GLY A 86 30.43 -22.72 9.40
C GLY A 86 30.02 -21.26 9.21
N SER A 87 29.05 -20.98 8.34
CA SER A 87 28.48 -19.63 8.19
C SER A 87 27.67 -19.18 9.42
N GLU A 88 27.01 -20.11 10.13
CA GLU A 88 26.25 -19.80 11.35
C GLU A 88 27.09 -19.87 12.64
N SER A 89 28.14 -20.69 12.67
CA SER A 89 28.85 -21.05 13.92
C SER A 89 30.20 -20.36 14.14
N SER A 90 30.53 -19.31 13.38
CA SER A 90 31.82 -18.60 13.48
C SER A 90 31.71 -17.15 13.97
N PRO A 91 31.51 -16.92 15.27
CA PRO A 91 32.09 -15.73 15.90
C PRO A 91 33.63 -15.85 15.86
N GLU A 92 34.30 -14.77 15.46
CA GLU A 92 35.75 -14.60 15.49
C GLU A 92 36.63 -15.59 14.67
N GLY A 93 36.97 -15.20 13.44
CA GLY A 93 38.36 -15.35 12.96
C GLY A 93 38.65 -16.30 11.77
N ALA A 94 39.05 -15.68 10.65
CA ALA A 94 39.87 -16.25 9.55
C ALA A 94 39.27 -17.39 8.68
N ALA A 95 39.72 -17.61 7.43
CA ALA A 95 40.27 -16.70 6.42
C ALA A 95 40.32 -17.36 5.02
N GLY A 96 40.00 -16.59 3.96
CA GLY A 96 40.19 -16.98 2.55
C GLY A 96 38.93 -17.55 1.88
N ALA A 97 38.64 -17.08 0.65
CA ALA A 97 37.57 -17.50 -0.27
C ALA A 97 36.25 -18.05 0.37
N GLU A 98 35.14 -17.33 0.42
CA GLU A 98 34.55 -16.48 -0.65
C GLU A 98 34.05 -15.14 -0.10
N ARG A 99 34.97 -14.16 0.04
CA ARG A 99 34.75 -12.96 0.88
C ARG A 99 34.00 -11.81 0.17
N GLY A 100 32.87 -12.11 -0.45
CA GLY A 100 31.88 -11.15 -0.95
C GLY A 100 30.73 -10.97 0.03
N GLY A 101 29.55 -11.48 -0.34
CA GLY A 101 28.27 -11.24 0.34
C GLY A 101 28.25 -11.52 1.85
N ALA A 102 29.00 -12.49 2.36
CA ALA A 102 29.07 -12.75 3.81
C ALA A 102 29.60 -11.55 4.63
N ARG A 103 30.42 -10.68 4.03
CA ARG A 103 30.89 -9.44 4.68
C ARG A 103 29.88 -8.31 4.57
N GLU A 104 29.13 -8.24 3.47
CA GLU A 104 28.07 -7.25 3.26
C GLU A 104 26.88 -7.56 4.15
N GLN A 105 26.40 -8.81 4.20
CA GLN A 105 25.37 -9.27 5.15
C GLN A 105 25.79 -9.03 6.61
N GLY A 106 27.07 -9.23 6.96
CA GLY A 106 27.58 -8.90 8.29
C GLY A 106 27.59 -7.39 8.58
N ALA A 107 27.75 -6.54 7.56
CA ALA A 107 27.64 -5.09 7.68
C ALA A 107 26.16 -4.68 7.81
N GLU A 108 25.28 -5.14 6.90
CA GLU A 108 23.83 -4.92 6.92
C GLU A 108 23.21 -5.34 8.27
N LEU A 109 23.60 -6.49 8.84
CA LEU A 109 23.16 -6.92 10.17
C LEU A 109 23.69 -6.05 11.31
N SER A 110 24.82 -5.35 11.13
CA SER A 110 25.33 -4.41 12.12
C SER A 110 24.70 -3.02 11.98
N GLU A 111 24.43 -2.57 10.76
CA GLU A 111 23.65 -1.37 10.46
C GLU A 111 22.20 -1.51 10.92
N LEU A 112 21.54 -2.65 10.70
CA LEU A 112 20.19 -2.93 11.17
C LEU A 112 20.11 -2.95 12.71
N ARG A 113 21.14 -3.46 13.40
CA ARG A 113 21.25 -3.37 14.87
C ARG A 113 21.44 -1.93 15.34
N GLN A 114 22.23 -1.13 14.62
CA GLN A 114 22.41 0.30 14.93
C GLN A 114 21.11 1.10 14.69
N GLN A 115 20.38 0.81 13.61
CA GLN A 115 19.07 1.41 13.32
C GLN A 115 18.04 1.04 14.40
N LEU A 116 18.00 -0.22 14.82
CA LEU A 116 17.14 -0.67 15.93
C LEU A 116 17.45 0.11 17.21
N GLN A 117 18.73 0.21 17.59
CA GLN A 117 19.14 0.95 18.80
C GLN A 117 18.77 2.45 18.71
N LEU A 118 18.93 3.09 17.55
CA LEU A 118 18.52 4.48 17.35
C LEU A 118 16.99 4.67 17.49
N VAL A 119 16.19 3.70 17.04
CA VAL A 119 14.72 3.71 17.21
C VAL A 119 14.33 3.43 18.68
N GLU A 120 15.09 2.60 19.40
CA GLU A 120 14.91 2.38 20.84
C GLU A 120 15.24 3.65 21.65
N ASP A 121 16.36 4.32 21.35
CA ASP A 121 16.77 5.60 21.95
C ASP A 121 15.73 6.72 21.65
N GLU A 122 15.24 6.82 20.41
CA GLU A 122 14.17 7.75 20.05
C GLU A 122 12.87 7.43 20.83
N ALA A 123 12.50 6.16 20.93
CA ALA A 123 11.32 5.74 21.70
C ALA A 123 11.46 6.00 23.20
N GLU A 124 12.67 5.93 23.79
CA GLU A 124 12.90 6.40 25.16
C GLU A 124 12.78 7.93 25.28
N LEU A 125 13.37 8.69 24.34
CA LEU A 125 13.30 10.15 24.33
C LEU A 125 11.86 10.65 24.19
N LEU A 126 11.06 10.02 23.32
CA LEU A 126 9.64 10.29 23.17
C LEU A 126 8.83 9.97 24.45
N ARG A 127 9.17 8.87 25.17
CA ARG A 127 8.55 8.57 26.47
C ARG A 127 8.89 9.60 27.54
N ARG A 128 10.13 10.09 27.58
CA ARG A 128 10.58 11.18 28.49
C ARG A 128 9.81 12.47 28.18
N ASN A 129 9.80 12.91 26.93
CA ASN A 129 9.07 14.10 26.48
C ASN A 129 7.57 14.00 26.77
N LEU A 130 6.96 12.83 26.59
CA LEU A 130 5.55 12.59 26.92
C LEU A 130 5.29 12.74 28.42
N ALA A 131 6.13 12.17 29.29
CA ALA A 131 6.01 12.31 30.74
C ALA A 131 6.17 13.77 31.21
N ASP A 132 7.08 14.53 30.59
CA ASP A 132 7.27 15.97 30.86
C ASP A 132 6.06 16.79 30.44
N VAL A 133 5.49 16.52 29.25
CA VAL A 133 4.26 17.16 28.77
C VAL A 133 3.05 16.76 29.63
N GLU A 134 2.96 15.53 30.10
CA GLU A 134 1.96 15.10 31.09
C GLU A 134 2.14 15.79 32.44
N GLU A 135 3.36 16.09 32.88
CA GLU A 135 3.58 16.88 34.10
C GLU A 135 3.21 18.35 33.89
N GLN A 136 3.57 18.96 32.75
CA GLN A 136 3.11 20.31 32.38
C GLN A 136 1.58 20.38 32.33
N ASN A 137 0.91 19.40 31.73
CA ASN A 137 -0.55 19.34 31.67
C ASN A 137 -1.17 19.13 33.07
N ARG A 138 -0.56 18.33 33.95
CA ARG A 138 -0.95 18.23 35.38
C ARG A 138 -0.75 19.56 36.12
N ARG A 139 0.33 20.30 35.88
CA ARG A 139 0.58 21.63 36.45
C ARG A 139 -0.47 22.63 36.00
N VAL A 140 -0.70 22.76 34.69
CA VAL A 140 -1.72 23.66 34.09
C VAL A 140 -3.12 23.27 34.54
N THR A 141 -3.48 21.99 34.56
CA THR A 141 -4.77 21.50 35.10
C THR A 141 -4.90 21.83 36.59
N GLY A 142 -3.81 21.71 37.36
CA GLY A 142 -3.76 22.15 38.76
C GLY A 142 -3.94 23.67 38.93
N GLU A 143 -3.44 24.48 38.01
CA GLU A 143 -3.65 25.93 38.01
C GLU A 143 -5.05 26.33 37.56
N LEU A 144 -5.58 25.70 36.51
CA LEU A 144 -6.99 25.80 36.13
C LEU A 144 -7.90 25.41 37.29
N ASN A 145 -7.62 24.33 38.03
CA ASN A 145 -8.39 23.94 39.21
C ASN A 145 -8.25 24.94 40.36
N LYS A 146 -7.05 25.53 40.59
CA LYS A 146 -6.88 26.63 41.56
C LYS A 146 -7.63 27.90 41.14
N LEU A 147 -7.68 28.22 39.84
CA LEU A 147 -8.44 29.34 39.30
C LEU A 147 -9.94 29.08 39.37
N ARG A 148 -10.42 27.90 38.97
CA ARG A 148 -11.81 27.44 39.16
C ARG A 148 -12.23 27.44 40.63
N PHE A 149 -11.34 27.08 41.55
CA PHE A 149 -11.64 27.18 42.98
C PHE A 149 -11.66 28.64 43.45
N LYS A 150 -10.79 29.52 42.95
CA LYS A 150 -10.86 30.98 43.24
C LYS A 150 -12.10 31.63 42.62
N GLU A 151 -12.50 31.24 41.42
CA GLU A 151 -13.75 31.64 40.74
C GLU A 151 -14.96 31.13 41.53
N GLY A 152 -14.98 29.85 41.90
CA GLY A 152 -16.03 29.23 42.72
C GLY A 152 -16.10 29.81 44.13
N TRP A 153 -14.97 30.17 44.74
CA TRP A 153 -14.93 30.90 46.01
C TRP A 153 -15.43 32.34 45.84
N ARG A 154 -15.17 33.00 44.71
CA ARG A 154 -15.81 34.28 44.39
C ARG A 154 -17.30 34.13 44.06
N HIS A 155 -17.75 33.05 43.44
CA HIS A 155 -19.18 32.87 43.12
C HIS A 155 -20.00 32.39 44.34
N GLY A 156 -19.42 31.59 45.22
CA GLY A 156 -20.03 31.10 46.46
C GLY A 156 -19.79 31.99 47.69
N SER A 157 -18.85 32.93 47.63
CA SER A 157 -18.47 33.82 48.74
C SER A 157 -18.29 35.30 48.33
N SER A 158 -18.83 35.73 47.18
CA SER A 158 -19.03 37.16 46.88
C SER A 158 -20.49 37.52 46.59
N SER A 159 -21.36 37.19 47.56
CA SER A 159 -22.23 38.24 48.05
C SER A 159 -21.37 39.39 48.60
N SER A 160 -21.09 40.39 47.75
CA SER A 160 -20.32 41.63 48.01
C SER A 160 -18.79 41.62 47.80
N ALA A 161 -18.26 42.84 47.66
CA ALA A 161 -16.86 43.28 47.70
C ALA A 161 -15.84 42.76 46.66
N SER A 162 -15.58 43.59 45.63
CA SER A 162 -14.22 44.15 45.34
C SER A 162 -14.13 44.80 43.95
N GLY A 163 -15.09 44.55 43.04
CA GLY A 163 -15.12 45.14 41.69
C GLY A 163 -16.54 45.38 41.18
N GLY A 164 -17.42 44.38 41.31
CA GLY A 164 -18.84 44.53 40.96
C GLY A 164 -19.62 45.53 41.83
N GLY A 165 -19.11 45.90 43.01
CA GLY A 165 -19.80 46.82 43.94
C GLY A 165 -20.02 48.21 43.35
N ALA A 166 -18.94 48.88 42.91
CA ALA A 166 -19.02 50.22 42.31
C ALA A 166 -19.91 50.23 41.06
N LEU A 167 -19.70 49.30 40.13
CA LEU A 167 -20.52 49.16 38.92
C LEU A 167 -21.99 48.85 39.23
N GLN A 168 -22.29 48.14 40.32
CA GLN A 168 -23.66 47.87 40.76
C GLN A 168 -24.29 49.09 41.45
N GLU A 169 -23.52 49.96 42.09
CA GLU A 169 -23.97 51.23 42.65
C GLU A 169 -24.19 52.29 41.56
N GLU A 170 -23.29 52.39 40.59
CA GLU A 170 -23.48 53.18 39.36
C GLU A 170 -24.73 52.71 38.59
N LEU A 171 -24.94 51.40 38.44
CA LEU A 171 -26.15 50.85 37.80
C LEU A 171 -27.43 51.17 38.59
N LYS A 172 -27.38 51.22 39.93
CA LYS A 172 -28.52 51.67 40.77
C LYS A 172 -28.77 53.17 40.61
N ALA A 173 -27.72 53.99 40.63
CA ALA A 173 -27.81 55.44 40.45
C ALA A 173 -28.37 55.80 39.06
N ALA A 174 -27.87 55.16 38.00
CA ALA A 174 -28.39 55.32 36.64
C ALA A 174 -29.87 54.93 36.52
N ARG A 175 -30.31 53.84 37.18
CA ARG A 175 -31.73 53.43 37.22
C ARG A 175 -32.62 54.44 37.94
N LEU A 176 -32.14 55.04 39.04
CA LEU A 176 -32.86 56.13 39.72
C LEU A 176 -32.93 57.38 38.83
N GLN A 177 -31.82 57.78 38.22
CA GLN A 177 -31.76 58.92 37.29
C GLN A 177 -32.69 58.73 36.07
N ILE A 178 -32.80 57.50 35.54
CA ILE A 178 -33.75 57.17 34.46
C ILE A 178 -35.20 57.33 34.93
N ASN A 179 -35.54 56.92 36.17
CA ASN A 179 -36.88 57.14 36.73
C ASN A 179 -37.18 58.64 36.95
N ASP A 180 -36.23 59.40 37.49
CA ASP A 180 -36.38 60.85 37.70
C ASP A 180 -36.56 61.60 36.38
N LEU A 181 -35.81 61.21 35.34
CA LEU A 181 -35.95 61.76 33.99
C LEU A 181 -37.28 61.33 33.34
N SER A 182 -37.71 60.08 33.54
CA SER A 182 -39.01 59.59 33.08
C SER A 182 -40.18 60.37 33.70
N GLY A 183 -40.12 60.64 35.01
CA GLY A 183 -41.09 61.49 35.71
C GLY A 183 -41.10 62.93 35.18
N LYS A 184 -39.93 63.52 34.94
CA LYS A 184 -39.80 64.87 34.33
C LYS A 184 -40.33 64.90 32.89
N VAL A 185 -40.11 63.85 32.09
CA VAL A 185 -40.65 63.74 30.73
C VAL A 185 -42.18 63.61 30.78
N MET A 186 -42.75 62.81 31.68
CA MET A 186 -44.20 62.72 31.90
C MET A 186 -44.80 64.07 32.30
N GLN A 187 -44.16 64.80 33.21
CA GLN A 187 -44.60 66.14 33.61
C GLN A 187 -44.53 67.13 32.44
N LEU A 188 -43.41 67.19 31.72
CA LEU A 188 -43.26 68.07 30.55
C LEU A 188 -44.22 67.71 29.42
N GLN A 189 -44.55 66.43 29.22
CA GLN A 189 -45.58 66.01 28.26
C GLN A 189 -46.99 66.48 28.69
N TYR A 190 -47.31 66.43 29.99
CA TYR A 190 -48.56 66.96 30.52
C TYR A 190 -48.63 68.48 30.38
N GLU A 191 -47.57 69.20 30.79
CA GLU A 191 -47.47 70.66 30.66
C GLU A 191 -47.54 71.12 29.20
N ASN A 192 -46.84 70.44 28.28
CA ASN A 192 -46.90 70.73 26.85
C ASN A 192 -48.30 70.49 26.28
N ARG A 193 -48.98 69.40 26.66
CA ARG A 193 -50.38 69.14 26.29
C ARG A 193 -51.33 70.21 26.82
N VAL A 194 -51.14 70.68 28.05
CA VAL A 194 -51.92 71.79 28.64
C VAL A 194 -51.64 73.10 27.90
N LEU A 195 -50.38 73.44 27.63
CA LEU A 195 -49.97 74.64 26.89
C LEU A 195 -50.56 74.66 25.47
N LEU A 196 -50.47 73.56 24.72
CA LEU A 196 -51.12 73.42 23.41
C LEU A 196 -52.64 73.61 23.52
N SER A 197 -53.29 73.00 24.51
CA SER A 197 -54.74 73.16 24.74
C SER A 197 -55.16 74.55 25.23
N ASN A 198 -54.20 75.37 25.70
CA ASN A 198 -54.41 76.77 26.05
C ASN A 198 -54.13 77.69 24.86
N MET A 199 -53.09 77.44 24.05
CA MET A 199 -52.89 78.14 22.77
C MET A 199 -54.11 77.96 21.85
N GLN A 200 -54.66 76.75 21.76
CA GLN A 200 -55.92 76.46 21.05
C GLN A 200 -57.17 77.20 21.58
N ARG A 201 -57.08 77.90 22.72
CA ARG A 201 -58.15 78.78 23.24
C ARG A 201 -57.89 80.26 22.95
N TYR A 202 -56.65 80.64 22.63
CA TYR A 202 -56.25 82.00 22.29
C TYR A 202 -55.99 82.20 20.78
N GLU A 203 -55.98 81.12 19.99
CA GLU A 203 -55.88 81.10 18.53
C GLU A 203 -57.23 80.73 17.86
N PRO A 204 -58.23 81.63 17.82
CA PRO A 204 -59.25 81.58 16.79
C PRO A 204 -58.67 82.10 15.46
N THR A 205 -59.06 81.49 14.33
CA THR A 205 -58.86 81.98 12.95
C THR A 205 -57.42 82.00 12.37
N THR A 206 -56.83 80.82 12.16
CA THR A 206 -55.83 80.59 11.08
C THR A 206 -56.11 79.37 10.18
N THR A 207 -57.21 78.64 10.40
CA THR A 207 -57.60 77.43 9.63
C THR A 207 -59.04 77.44 9.11
N HIS A 208 -59.58 78.64 8.85
CA HIS A 208 -60.79 78.86 8.06
C HIS A 208 -60.58 80.11 7.19
N LEU A 209 -61.31 80.18 6.06
CA LEU A 209 -61.18 81.14 4.94
C LEU A 209 -60.09 80.80 3.93
N ASP A 210 -60.35 79.76 3.12
CA ASP A 210 -60.03 79.75 1.68
C ASP A 210 -60.94 78.73 0.96
N SER A 211 -62.26 79.02 0.95
CA SER A 211 -63.28 78.26 0.22
C SER A 211 -64.53 79.12 -0.04
N GLU A 212 -64.50 79.80 -1.19
CA GLU A 212 -65.61 80.16 -2.08
C GLU A 212 -66.82 80.97 -1.57
N ALA A 213 -67.04 82.13 -2.22
CA ALA A 213 -68.37 82.73 -2.42
C ALA A 213 -68.38 83.71 -3.62
N GLU A 214 -68.78 83.20 -4.81
CA GLU A 214 -69.47 83.93 -5.91
C GLU A 214 -68.76 85.14 -6.60
N SER A 215 -69.22 85.73 -7.72
CA SER A 215 -69.77 85.26 -9.02
C SER A 215 -69.96 86.52 -9.92
N GLU A 216 -69.89 86.58 -11.26
CA GLU A 216 -69.61 85.62 -12.36
C GLU A 216 -68.50 86.27 -13.27
N GLY A 217 -68.24 85.97 -14.56
CA GLY A 217 -68.94 85.10 -15.50
C GLY A 217 -68.48 85.11 -16.97
N ALA A 218 -69.30 84.43 -17.79
CA ALA A 218 -69.21 84.17 -19.24
C ALA A 218 -68.20 83.08 -19.69
N GLY A 219 -68.69 82.02 -20.37
CA GLY A 219 -67.80 80.94 -20.88
C GLY A 219 -68.36 79.75 -21.71
N ALA A 220 -69.68 79.53 -21.77
CA ALA A 220 -70.39 78.62 -22.71
C ALA A 220 -70.00 77.10 -22.85
N ALA A 221 -70.99 76.24 -22.55
CA ALA A 221 -71.20 74.85 -23.03
C ALA A 221 -70.18 73.73 -22.67
N GLY A 222 -70.60 72.46 -22.46
CA GLY A 222 -71.97 71.95 -22.29
C GLY A 222 -72.10 70.41 -22.44
N GLY A 223 -72.59 69.73 -21.39
CA GLY A 223 -72.94 68.28 -21.36
C GLY A 223 -71.75 67.31 -21.30
N GLY A 224 -71.77 66.17 -20.60
CA GLY A 224 -72.80 65.60 -19.70
C GLY A 224 -73.12 64.14 -20.04
N GLY A 225 -72.77 63.15 -19.19
CA GLY A 225 -73.15 61.75 -19.40
C GLY A 225 -72.29 60.66 -18.73
N GLU A 226 -72.56 60.40 -17.45
CA GLU A 226 -72.59 59.09 -16.74
C GLU A 226 -71.69 57.86 -17.07
N ARG A 227 -71.38 57.13 -15.98
CA ARG A 227 -71.25 55.63 -15.81
C ARG A 227 -69.98 54.85 -16.22
N ALA A 228 -69.41 54.21 -15.19
CA ALA A 228 -69.13 52.76 -15.07
C ALA A 228 -67.95 52.07 -15.81
N GLY A 229 -66.75 52.19 -15.23
CA GLY A 229 -65.96 51.01 -14.76
C GLY A 229 -65.07 50.20 -15.72
N ARG A 230 -64.43 49.16 -15.13
CA ARG A 230 -63.78 47.97 -15.75
C ARG A 230 -62.46 48.13 -16.53
N ARG A 231 -61.37 47.68 -15.88
CA ARG A 231 -60.15 47.00 -16.43
C ARG A 231 -59.50 47.49 -17.75
N GLY A 232 -58.28 48.01 -17.61
CA GLY A 232 -57.14 47.90 -18.54
C GLY A 232 -55.92 48.55 -17.88
N SER A 233 -54.72 47.96 -17.71
CA SER A 233 -53.82 47.16 -18.58
C SER A 233 -52.88 48.02 -19.43
N ASP A 234 -51.60 48.03 -19.01
CA ASP A 234 -50.38 48.05 -19.84
C ASP A 234 -50.05 49.38 -20.58
N ASP A 235 -48.81 49.88 -20.68
CA ASP A 235 -47.54 49.60 -19.97
C ASP A 235 -46.53 50.77 -20.20
N ASP A 236 -45.35 50.68 -19.58
CA ASP A 236 -44.05 51.29 -19.92
C ASP A 236 -43.65 52.70 -19.41
N SER A 237 -42.32 52.87 -19.33
CA SER A 237 -41.54 54.12 -19.30
C SER A 237 -41.31 54.82 -17.94
N SER A 238 -40.51 54.14 -17.14
CA SER A 238 -39.28 54.69 -16.52
C SER A 238 -39.33 55.70 -15.34
N SER A 239 -38.92 55.16 -14.18
CA SER A 239 -38.06 55.81 -13.16
C SER A 239 -38.65 56.87 -12.22
N ARG A 240 -38.46 56.65 -10.89
CA ARG A 240 -37.74 57.54 -9.94
C ARG A 240 -37.91 57.08 -8.48
N LEU A 241 -37.01 56.24 -8.01
CA LEU A 241 -36.76 56.07 -6.56
C LEU A 241 -35.77 57.16 -6.09
N PRO A 242 -36.01 57.85 -4.96
CA PRO A 242 -35.02 58.76 -4.37
C PRO A 242 -33.74 58.02 -3.92
N PRO A 243 -32.54 58.61 -4.09
CA PRO A 243 -31.29 57.83 -4.12
C PRO A 243 -30.56 57.68 -2.78
N HIS A 244 -29.86 56.55 -2.62
CA HIS A 244 -28.80 56.40 -1.62
C HIS A 244 -27.68 57.42 -1.87
N ARG A 245 -27.33 58.21 -0.85
CA ARG A 245 -26.12 59.06 -0.89
C ARG A 245 -24.91 58.24 -0.46
N LYS A 246 -24.04 57.88 -1.41
CA LYS A 246 -22.68 57.44 -1.10
C LYS A 246 -21.92 58.57 -0.40
N ARG A 247 -20.99 58.23 0.50
CA ARG A 247 -19.87 59.11 0.85
C ARG A 247 -18.59 58.31 0.79
N GLU A 248 -17.76 58.62 -0.19
CA GLU A 248 -16.41 58.06 -0.29
C GLU A 248 -15.51 58.70 0.78
N GLY A 249 -14.57 57.89 1.26
CA GLY A 249 -13.56 58.20 2.28
C GLY A 249 -12.43 57.18 2.10
N PRO A 250 -11.17 57.55 2.39
CA PRO A 250 -10.03 56.93 1.71
C PRO A 250 -9.81 55.47 2.09
N VAL A 251 -9.36 54.70 1.08
CA VAL A 251 -8.62 53.46 1.31
C VAL A 251 -7.30 53.82 1.98
N GLY A 252 -7.00 53.23 3.13
CA GLY A 252 -5.74 53.40 3.84
C GLY A 252 -5.28 52.07 4.42
N GLY A 253 -4.09 51.63 4.02
CA GLY A 253 -3.46 50.39 4.47
C GLY A 253 -2.00 50.66 4.80
N GLU A 254 -1.76 51.07 6.04
CA GLU A 254 -0.46 51.38 6.67
C GLU A 254 -0.73 51.57 8.17
N SER A 255 0.15 51.25 9.14
CA SER A 255 1.36 50.43 9.14
C SER A 255 1.73 50.04 10.59
N ASP A 256 2.80 49.27 10.75
CA ASP A 256 3.75 49.24 11.88
C ASP A 256 3.96 50.58 12.64
N SER A 257 4.44 50.64 13.91
CA SER A 257 4.69 49.63 14.97
C SER A 257 5.09 50.35 16.31
N GLU A 258 5.51 49.60 17.34
CA GLU A 258 6.32 50.01 18.53
C GLU A 258 5.72 51.03 19.55
N GLU A 259 6.25 51.26 20.77
CA GLU A 259 7.20 50.50 21.65
C GLU A 259 6.48 50.28 23.04
N VAL A 260 7.00 50.20 24.28
CA VAL A 260 8.33 50.46 24.90
C VAL A 260 8.69 49.35 25.91
N ARG A 261 9.91 48.77 25.80
CA ARG A 261 10.99 48.68 26.82
C ARG A 261 11.83 47.38 26.76
N SER A 262 12.98 47.47 26.09
CA SER A 262 14.10 46.49 26.12
C SER A 262 14.79 46.41 27.52
N PRO A 263 15.68 45.42 27.86
CA PRO A 263 16.99 45.26 27.18
C PRO A 263 17.67 43.86 27.08
N ARG A 264 18.39 43.66 25.96
CA ARG A 264 19.70 42.95 25.80
C ARG A 264 19.83 41.42 25.97
N GLY A 265 20.11 40.74 24.85
CA GLY A 265 20.82 39.46 24.74
C GLY A 265 20.92 39.00 23.27
N PRO A 266 22.10 38.62 22.71
CA PRO A 266 22.27 38.48 21.25
C PRO A 266 21.85 37.09 20.68
N PRO A 267 21.55 37.00 19.37
CA PRO A 267 20.98 35.80 18.74
C PRO A 267 22.02 34.89 18.06
N LEU A 268 21.65 33.61 17.88
CA LEU A 268 22.19 32.73 16.84
C LEU A 268 21.04 31.97 16.16
N TYR A 269 21.28 31.56 14.91
CA TYR A 269 20.32 30.89 14.04
C TYR A 269 19.70 29.62 14.65
N SER A 270 18.38 29.50 14.59
CA SER A 270 17.72 28.24 14.26
C SER A 270 16.39 28.51 13.57
N SER A 271 16.29 28.15 12.29
CA SER A 271 15.04 28.24 11.52
C SER A 271 14.34 26.89 11.59
N ASP A 272 13.39 26.75 12.51
CA ASP A 272 12.73 25.48 12.84
C ASP A 272 11.76 25.01 11.74
N PRO A 273 12.03 23.87 11.06
CA PRO A 273 11.17 23.36 9.98
C PRO A 273 10.03 22.44 10.47
N GLY A 274 9.84 22.28 11.78
CA GLY A 274 9.04 21.17 12.34
C GLY A 274 7.53 21.17 12.06
N ARG A 275 6.91 22.28 11.62
CA ARG A 275 5.44 22.45 11.67
C ARG A 275 4.60 21.86 10.52
N PHE A 276 5.22 21.28 9.48
CA PHE A 276 4.48 20.71 8.33
C PHE A 276 4.64 19.19 8.14
N LEU A 277 5.60 18.55 8.80
CA LEU A 277 6.03 17.17 8.50
C LEU A 277 5.18 15.99 9.04
N PRO A 278 4.43 16.07 10.17
CA PRO A 278 3.85 14.86 10.78
C PRO A 278 2.69 14.26 9.97
N ARG A 279 2.03 15.04 9.10
CA ARG A 279 0.97 14.54 8.21
C ARG A 279 1.56 13.75 7.05
N SER A 280 2.60 14.29 6.41
CA SER A 280 3.31 13.67 5.28
C SER A 280 4.05 12.39 5.65
N LEU A 281 4.51 12.22 6.91
CA LEU A 281 5.11 10.95 7.35
C LEU A 281 4.08 9.82 7.43
N ARG A 282 2.89 10.09 7.98
CA ARG A 282 1.81 9.09 8.02
C ARG A 282 1.28 8.76 6.62
N GLU A 283 1.16 9.78 5.77
CA GLU A 283 0.77 9.63 4.36
C GLU A 283 1.81 8.84 3.55
N ARG A 284 3.11 9.07 3.77
CA ARG A 284 4.21 8.25 3.24
C ARG A 284 4.10 6.80 3.70
N GLN A 285 3.88 6.55 5.00
CA GLN A 285 3.73 5.19 5.50
C GLN A 285 2.54 4.48 4.84
N GLN A 286 1.38 5.15 4.73
CA GLN A 286 0.21 4.60 4.05
C GLN A 286 0.47 4.29 2.57
N MET A 287 1.27 5.11 1.87
CA MET A 287 1.70 4.80 0.50
C MET A 287 2.61 3.57 0.43
N MET A 288 3.54 3.40 1.38
CA MET A 288 4.40 2.21 1.48
C MET A 288 3.60 0.94 1.84
N ASP A 289 2.62 1.04 2.75
CA ASP A 289 1.72 -0.05 3.12
C ASP A 289 0.90 -0.51 1.90
N VAL A 290 0.34 0.44 1.14
CA VAL A 290 -0.40 0.18 -0.10
C VAL A 290 0.49 -0.41 -1.20
N GLN A 291 1.74 0.04 -1.34
CA GLN A 291 2.71 -0.56 -2.26
C GLN A 291 3.00 -2.02 -1.88
N ALA A 292 3.34 -2.29 -0.62
CA ALA A 292 3.64 -3.63 -0.13
C ALA A 292 2.44 -4.58 -0.26
N GLU A 293 1.21 -4.09 -0.06
CA GLU A 293 -0.01 -4.87 -0.33
C GLU A 293 -0.24 -5.12 -1.82
N ALA A 294 -0.04 -4.11 -2.68
CA ALA A 294 -0.16 -4.27 -4.14
C ALA A 294 0.84 -5.29 -4.69
N GLU A 295 2.10 -5.29 -4.22
CA GLU A 295 3.07 -6.31 -4.57
C GLU A 295 2.69 -7.71 -4.06
N ARG A 296 2.18 -7.84 -2.83
CA ARG A 296 1.69 -9.12 -2.28
C ARG A 296 0.53 -9.67 -3.12
N LEU A 297 -0.40 -8.81 -3.53
CA LEU A 297 -1.47 -9.16 -4.45
C LEU A 297 -0.89 -9.62 -5.80
N GLY A 298 0.09 -8.90 -6.36
CA GLY A 298 0.80 -9.28 -7.59
C GLY A 298 1.43 -10.67 -7.51
N ARG A 299 2.23 -10.94 -6.46
CA ARG A 299 2.85 -12.25 -6.20
C ARG A 299 1.82 -13.38 -6.06
N THR A 300 0.62 -13.07 -5.57
CA THR A 300 -0.50 -14.03 -5.46
C THR A 300 -1.11 -14.34 -6.82
N ILE A 301 -1.23 -13.33 -7.70
CA ILE A 301 -1.79 -13.47 -9.04
C ILE A 301 -0.81 -14.17 -9.99
N ASP A 302 0.51 -13.97 -9.86
CA ASP A 302 1.50 -14.72 -10.65
C ASP A 302 1.40 -16.22 -10.41
N ARG A 303 1.23 -16.63 -9.15
CA ARG A 303 0.97 -18.03 -8.79
C ARG A 303 -0.31 -18.52 -9.45
N LEU A 304 -1.43 -17.82 -9.27
CA LEU A 304 -2.70 -18.21 -9.87
C LEU A 304 -2.68 -18.27 -11.41
N ILE A 305 -1.94 -17.38 -12.08
CA ILE A 305 -1.68 -17.43 -13.53
C ILE A 305 -0.85 -18.67 -13.91
N THR A 306 0.14 -19.03 -13.10
CA THR A 306 1.02 -20.18 -13.30
C THR A 306 0.29 -21.49 -13.06
N ASP A 307 -0.44 -21.62 -11.95
CA ASP A 307 -1.23 -22.80 -11.58
C ASP A 307 -2.31 -23.08 -12.63
N THR A 308 -3.06 -22.04 -13.04
CA THR A 308 -4.02 -22.12 -14.16
C THR A 308 -3.30 -22.45 -15.48
N GLY A 309 -2.06 -22.00 -15.66
CA GLY A 309 -1.20 -22.37 -16.78
C GLY A 309 -0.84 -23.85 -16.81
N SER A 310 -0.52 -24.43 -15.65
CA SER A 310 -0.26 -25.87 -15.48
C SER A 310 -1.52 -26.68 -15.80
N ILE A 311 -2.67 -26.31 -15.21
CA ILE A 311 -3.96 -26.98 -15.47
C ILE A 311 -4.30 -26.95 -16.98
N MET A 312 -4.09 -25.83 -17.66
CA MET A 312 -4.28 -25.74 -19.12
C MET A 312 -3.25 -26.56 -19.94
N ALA A 313 -2.03 -26.76 -19.43
CA ALA A 313 -1.03 -27.60 -20.07
C ALA A 313 -1.33 -29.10 -19.85
N GLU A 314 -1.67 -29.49 -18.63
CA GLU A 314 -2.12 -30.83 -18.25
C GLU A 314 -3.36 -31.24 -19.04
N ALA A 315 -4.37 -30.37 -19.16
CA ALA A 315 -5.55 -30.62 -19.99
C ALA A 315 -5.19 -30.87 -21.47
N ARG A 316 -4.25 -30.10 -22.04
CA ARG A 316 -3.73 -30.33 -23.40
C ARG A 316 -2.99 -31.67 -23.52
N MET A 317 -2.19 -32.05 -22.51
CA MET A 317 -1.50 -33.33 -22.49
C MET A 317 -2.47 -34.51 -22.31
N PHE A 318 -3.55 -34.36 -21.56
CA PHE A 318 -4.62 -35.37 -21.46
C PHE A 318 -5.34 -35.60 -22.79
N VAL A 319 -5.59 -34.53 -23.57
CA VAL A 319 -6.16 -34.62 -24.93
C VAL A 319 -5.14 -35.21 -25.92
N ALA A 320 -3.86 -34.86 -25.82
CA ALA A 320 -2.81 -35.35 -26.72
C ALA A 320 -2.41 -36.81 -26.45
N ASN A 321 -2.43 -37.24 -25.18
CA ASN A 321 -2.09 -38.60 -24.74
C ASN A 321 -3.32 -39.52 -24.62
N GLY A 322 -4.42 -39.19 -25.31
CA GLY A 322 -5.71 -39.88 -25.18
C GLY A 322 -5.63 -41.38 -25.52
N ASP A 323 -5.81 -42.22 -24.50
CA ASP A 323 -5.88 -43.68 -24.64
C ASP A 323 -7.07 -44.09 -25.53
N PRO A 324 -6.85 -44.80 -26.66
CA PRO A 324 -7.91 -45.19 -27.59
C PRO A 324 -8.99 -46.10 -26.98
N PHE A 325 -8.77 -46.67 -25.78
CA PHE A 325 -9.75 -47.52 -25.11
C PHE A 325 -10.89 -46.77 -24.40
N ARG A 326 -10.81 -45.44 -24.16
CA ARG A 326 -11.89 -44.68 -23.49
C ARG A 326 -12.97 -44.12 -24.43
N ARG A 327 -13.33 -44.88 -25.47
CA ARG A 327 -14.50 -44.60 -26.33
C ARG A 327 -15.79 -44.83 -25.52
N GLY A 328 -16.30 -43.79 -24.85
CA GLY A 328 -17.44 -43.92 -23.92
C GLY A 328 -18.42 -42.75 -23.82
N ASP A 329 -17.99 -41.50 -24.05
CA ASP A 329 -18.89 -40.34 -23.95
C ASP A 329 -18.46 -39.21 -24.92
N GLU A 330 -19.26 -38.96 -25.96
CA GLU A 330 -19.05 -37.88 -26.93
C GLU A 330 -19.66 -36.53 -26.46
N GLY A 331 -20.41 -36.52 -25.35
CA GLY A 331 -20.95 -35.30 -24.74
C GLY A 331 -19.96 -34.58 -23.82
N ASP A 332 -19.12 -35.35 -23.13
CA ASP A 332 -18.18 -34.85 -22.11
C ASP A 332 -17.01 -34.06 -22.72
N ASP A 333 -16.56 -34.42 -23.93
CA ASP A 333 -15.46 -33.74 -24.63
C ASP A 333 -15.86 -32.29 -25.03
N ALA A 334 -17.11 -32.10 -25.46
CA ALA A 334 -17.67 -30.77 -25.66
C ALA A 334 -17.80 -29.98 -24.34
N GLY A 335 -17.91 -30.64 -23.19
CA GLY A 335 -17.77 -30.02 -21.87
C GLY A 335 -16.36 -29.48 -21.65
N ARG A 336 -15.36 -30.37 -21.72
CA ARG A 336 -13.93 -30.08 -21.53
C ARG A 336 -13.41 -28.96 -22.42
N VAL A 337 -13.84 -28.90 -23.69
CA VAL A 337 -13.48 -27.80 -24.61
C VAL A 337 -13.99 -26.44 -24.12
N ARG A 338 -15.22 -26.36 -23.60
CA ARG A 338 -15.80 -25.12 -23.04
C ARG A 338 -15.14 -24.71 -21.73
N GLU A 339 -14.79 -25.68 -20.88
CA GLU A 339 -14.04 -25.43 -19.65
C GLU A 339 -12.63 -24.91 -19.93
N HIS A 340 -11.93 -25.49 -20.92
CA HIS A 340 -10.60 -25.05 -21.35
C HIS A 340 -10.63 -23.65 -21.98
N GLU A 341 -11.66 -23.32 -22.76
CA GLU A 341 -11.87 -21.97 -23.28
C GLU A 341 -12.14 -20.96 -22.15
N LEU A 342 -12.94 -21.34 -21.15
CA LEU A 342 -13.20 -20.52 -19.96
C LEU A 342 -11.91 -20.29 -19.14
N LEU A 343 -11.12 -21.33 -18.89
CA LEU A 343 -9.81 -21.23 -18.21
C LEU A 343 -8.86 -20.32 -18.98
N PHE A 344 -8.81 -20.42 -20.31
CA PHE A 344 -7.99 -19.53 -21.14
C PHE A 344 -8.46 -18.06 -21.03
N ARG A 345 -9.78 -17.83 -21.03
CA ARG A 345 -10.38 -16.50 -20.90
C ARG A 345 -10.11 -15.88 -19.50
N ILE A 346 -10.21 -16.68 -18.44
CA ILE A 346 -9.84 -16.30 -17.07
C ILE A 346 -8.34 -16.01 -16.97
N ASN A 347 -7.48 -16.87 -17.54
CA ASN A 347 -6.03 -16.66 -17.53
C ASN A 347 -5.61 -15.38 -18.28
N ALA A 348 -6.31 -15.05 -19.38
CA ALA A 348 -6.13 -13.77 -20.09
C ALA A 348 -6.57 -12.56 -19.24
N GLN A 349 -7.71 -12.66 -18.55
CA GLN A 349 -8.17 -11.60 -17.62
C GLN A 349 -7.18 -11.38 -16.46
N MET A 350 -6.70 -12.45 -15.83
CA MET A 350 -5.69 -12.35 -14.77
C MET A 350 -4.38 -11.74 -15.26
N LYS A 351 -3.95 -12.05 -16.50
CA LYS A 351 -2.78 -11.42 -17.14
C LYS A 351 -2.99 -9.93 -17.43
N SER A 352 -4.20 -9.51 -17.83
CA SER A 352 -4.53 -8.07 -17.96
C SER A 352 -4.46 -7.40 -16.60
N PHE A 353 -5.15 -7.95 -15.60
CA PHE A 353 -5.17 -7.41 -14.25
C PHE A 353 -3.77 -7.34 -13.63
N ARG A 354 -2.90 -8.35 -13.84
CA ARG A 354 -1.50 -8.29 -13.39
C ARG A 354 -0.72 -7.16 -14.08
N LYS A 355 -0.96 -6.87 -15.36
CA LYS A 355 -0.34 -5.75 -16.07
C LYS A 355 -0.85 -4.40 -15.57
N GLU A 356 -2.14 -4.30 -15.26
CA GLU A 356 -2.77 -3.10 -14.69
C GLU A 356 -2.29 -2.82 -13.26
N LEU A 357 -2.13 -3.88 -12.46
CA LEU A 357 -1.58 -3.85 -11.10
C LEU A 357 -0.08 -3.54 -11.10
N GLN A 358 0.71 -4.11 -12.02
CA GLN A 358 2.11 -3.72 -12.19
C GLN A 358 2.21 -2.24 -12.52
N GLY A 359 1.48 -1.78 -13.54
CA GLY A 359 1.43 -0.35 -13.88
C GLY A 359 0.91 0.54 -12.74
N PHE A 360 0.17 0.00 -11.76
CA PHE A 360 -0.20 0.73 -10.54
C PHE A 360 0.98 0.81 -9.56
N ILE A 361 1.70 -0.28 -9.33
CA ILE A 361 2.94 -0.31 -8.51
C ILE A 361 3.98 0.65 -9.11
N ASP A 362 4.22 0.59 -10.43
CA ASP A 362 5.14 1.48 -11.15
C ASP A 362 4.78 2.99 -10.97
N ARG A 363 3.50 3.30 -10.72
CA ARG A 363 3.00 4.66 -10.43
C ARG A 363 3.07 5.05 -8.96
N LEU A 364 3.25 4.10 -8.04
CA LEU A 364 3.53 4.35 -6.62
C LEU A 364 5.04 4.52 -6.37
N GLU A 365 5.86 3.73 -7.07
CA GLU A 365 7.33 3.75 -6.97
C GLU A 365 7.97 5.06 -7.45
N LEU A 366 7.28 5.81 -8.32
CA LEU A 366 7.73 7.13 -8.77
C LEU A 366 7.36 8.22 -7.74
N PRO A 367 8.33 8.80 -6.99
CA PRO A 367 8.07 10.04 -6.28
C PRO A 367 7.84 11.14 -7.32
N ARG A 368 6.60 11.62 -7.44
CA ARG A 368 6.19 12.64 -8.43
C ARG A 368 7.23 13.76 -8.54
N PRO A 369 8.01 13.86 -9.64
CA PRO A 369 8.74 15.08 -9.92
C PRO A 369 7.71 16.16 -10.24
N GLU A 370 7.88 17.36 -9.69
CA GLU A 370 6.94 18.46 -9.92
C GLU A 370 6.80 18.78 -11.42
N GLU A 371 5.65 19.37 -11.79
CA GLU A 371 5.35 19.87 -13.14
C GLU A 371 6.14 21.16 -13.48
N ARG A 372 7.46 21.18 -13.22
CA ARG A 372 8.39 22.26 -13.58
C ARG A 372 9.01 22.07 -14.95
N ARG A 373 8.18 21.87 -15.98
CA ARG A 373 8.56 21.95 -17.40
C ARG A 373 7.51 22.67 -18.26
N SER A 374 7.01 23.78 -17.76
CA SER A 374 6.52 24.86 -18.61
C SER A 374 7.68 25.49 -19.39
N GLU A 375 7.64 25.40 -20.72
CA GLU A 375 8.34 26.27 -21.71
C GLU A 375 9.90 26.25 -21.64
N GLU A 376 10.67 25.70 -22.59
CA GLU A 376 10.95 26.24 -23.94
C GLU A 376 11.62 25.17 -24.86
N PRO A 377 11.43 25.22 -26.20
CA PRO A 377 12.12 24.33 -27.15
C PRO A 377 13.16 25.06 -28.04
N LEU A 378 14.32 25.43 -27.50
CA LEU A 378 15.39 26.09 -28.28
C LEU A 378 16.09 25.12 -29.25
N ARG A 379 15.65 25.15 -30.52
CA ARG A 379 16.33 24.53 -31.66
C ARG A 379 17.59 25.31 -32.02
N VAL A 380 18.75 24.64 -32.05
CA VAL A 380 19.93 25.12 -32.79
C VAL A 380 20.45 24.00 -33.68
N THR A 381 20.40 24.23 -34.99
CA THR A 381 21.03 23.38 -36.02
C THR A 381 22.10 24.20 -36.75
N LEU A 382 22.97 23.52 -37.50
CA LEU A 382 24.16 24.07 -38.18
C LEU A 382 25.29 24.42 -37.18
N LEU A 383 26.56 24.07 -37.40
CA LEU A 383 27.26 23.86 -38.67
C LEU A 383 28.13 22.59 -38.67
N SER A 384 27.96 21.74 -39.69
CA SER A 384 29.02 20.82 -40.12
C SER A 384 29.80 21.49 -41.25
N ARG A 385 31.13 21.60 -41.12
CA ARG A 385 32.01 22.01 -42.22
C ARG A 385 33.30 21.21 -42.20
N ARG A 386 33.66 20.65 -43.35
CA ARG A 386 34.78 19.72 -43.56
C ARG A 386 36.12 20.45 -43.69
N SER A 387 37.17 19.79 -43.20
CA SER A 387 38.45 19.57 -43.89
C SER A 387 39.11 18.30 -43.30
N SER A 388 39.76 17.34 -43.96
CA SER A 388 39.92 16.86 -45.36
C SER A 388 41.38 16.43 -45.60
N CYS A 389 41.74 15.20 -45.19
CA CYS A 389 42.93 14.45 -45.64
C CYS A 389 42.79 12.98 -45.20
N GLY A 390 43.25 11.94 -45.91
CA GLY A 390 43.83 11.97 -47.26
C GLY A 390 44.56 10.68 -47.68
N SER A 391 43.88 9.53 -47.73
CA SER A 391 44.38 8.26 -48.31
C SER A 391 43.17 7.40 -48.71
N VAL A 392 42.77 7.32 -49.98
CA VAL A 392 43.43 6.63 -51.11
C VAL A 392 43.58 5.14 -50.83
N GLN A 393 42.73 4.35 -51.52
CA GLN A 393 42.84 2.91 -51.65
C GLN A 393 43.86 2.60 -52.76
N ASP A 394 44.55 1.46 -52.66
CA ASP A 394 44.97 0.74 -53.86
C ASP A 394 44.97 -0.77 -53.58
N ALA A 395 44.62 -1.56 -54.60
CA ALA A 395 44.50 -3.01 -54.48
C ALA A 395 45.01 -3.70 -55.76
N SER A 396 46.12 -4.42 -55.64
CA SER A 396 46.67 -5.35 -56.63
C SER A 396 47.50 -6.37 -55.85
N SER A 397 47.15 -7.65 -55.81
CA SER A 397 47.13 -8.64 -56.90
C SER A 397 48.53 -9.12 -57.28
N SER A 398 48.79 -10.40 -57.00
CA SER A 398 49.76 -11.27 -57.65
C SER A 398 51.23 -10.83 -57.67
N HIS A 399 52.04 -11.36 -56.75
CA HIS A 399 52.80 -12.57 -57.09
C HIS A 399 53.24 -13.40 -55.89
#